data_AF-A0A3C1WI05-F1
#
_entry.id   AF-A0A3C1WI05-F1
#
_cell.length_a   1.000
_cell.length_b   1.000
_cell.length_c   1.000
_cell.angle_alpha   90.00
_cell.angle_beta   90.00
_cell.angle_gamma   90.00
#
_symmetry.space_group_name_H-M   'P 1'
#
loop_
_entity.id
_entity.type
_entity.pdbx_description
1 polymer ?
#
loop_
_entity_poly.entity_id
_entity_poly.type
_entity_poly.pdbx_seq_one_letter_code
_entity_poly.pdbx_strand_id
1 'polypeptide(L)'
;MKKLLQNDLFTGLVLALIAFIVYFLTLSPSIGFIDNGELATVATTLGIAHPTGYPLFTLIGWLFVHLPLGHRVIWNMNLLSALLCSASIYFFYRVFLLFLSNASPLRAGEKRSFYRIAAATGVLSLAFSRT
;
A
#
# COMPACT_ATOMS: atom_id res chain seq x y z
N MET A 1 -16.74 -18.86 5.06
CA MET A 1 -16.36 -17.44 4.90
C MET A 1 -15.22 -17.03 5.85
N LYS A 2 -15.42 -17.01 7.18
CA LYS A 2 -14.35 -16.68 8.17
C LYS A 2 -13.06 -17.50 7.98
N LYS A 3 -13.20 -18.82 7.76
CA LYS A 3 -12.06 -19.74 7.54
C LYS A 3 -11.27 -19.46 6.25
N LEU A 4 -11.89 -18.88 5.22
CA LEU A 4 -11.21 -18.49 3.97
C LEU A 4 -10.40 -17.21 4.22
N LEU A 5 -11.04 -16.18 4.78
CA LEU A 5 -10.39 -14.92 5.17
C LEU A 5 -9.25 -15.10 6.19
N GLN A 6 -9.39 -16.01 7.17
CA GLN A 6 -8.35 -16.30 8.15
C GLN A 6 -7.13 -17.01 7.53
N ASN A 7 -7.37 -17.93 6.60
CA ASN A 7 -6.30 -18.70 5.95
C ASN A 7 -5.64 -17.97 4.77
N ASP A 8 -6.09 -16.76 4.43
CA ASP A 8 -5.57 -15.93 3.34
C ASP A 8 -4.77 -14.72 3.85
N LEU A 9 -4.57 -14.63 5.16
CA LEU A 9 -3.71 -13.63 5.77
C LEU A 9 -2.26 -13.75 5.28
N PHE A 10 -1.74 -14.98 5.24
CA PHE A 10 -0.37 -15.24 4.77
C PHE A 10 -0.17 -14.80 3.31
N THR A 11 -1.08 -15.19 2.40
CA THR A 11 -1.00 -14.80 0.99
C THR A 11 -1.00 -13.28 0.82
N GLY A 12 -1.90 -12.58 1.51
CA GLY A 12 -1.96 -11.12 1.45
C GLY A 12 -0.68 -10.45 1.95
N LEU A 13 -0.10 -10.96 3.05
CA LEU A 13 1.16 -10.44 3.60
C LEU A 13 2.34 -10.69 2.66
N VAL A 14 2.41 -11.86 2.02
CA VAL A 14 3.44 -12.16 1.02
C VAL A 14 3.33 -11.20 -0.17
N LEU A 15 2.12 -10.93 -0.67
CA LEU A 15 1.92 -9.96 -1.77
C LEU A 15 2.36 -8.55 -1.38
N ALA A 16 1.99 -8.09 -0.17
CA ALA A 16 2.43 -6.80 0.36
C ALA A 16 3.95 -6.72 0.54
N LEU A 17 4.58 -7.80 1.03
CA LEU A 17 6.03 -7.87 1.20
C LEU A 17 6.77 -7.83 -0.15
N ILE A 18 6.27 -8.55 -1.15
CA ILE A 18 6.85 -8.51 -2.51
C ILE A 18 6.76 -7.08 -3.08
N ALA A 19 5.59 -6.43 -2.97
CA ALA A 19 5.44 -5.04 -3.40
C ALA A 19 6.40 -4.10 -2.66
N PHE A 20 6.51 -4.26 -1.33
CA PHE A 20 7.42 -3.45 -0.51
C PHE A 20 8.88 -3.61 -0.92
N ILE A 21 9.34 -4.85 -1.14
CA ILE A 21 10.72 -5.10 -1.57
C ILE A 21 10.99 -4.40 -2.89
N VAL A 22 10.09 -4.51 -3.87
CA VAL A 22 10.27 -3.83 -5.16
C VAL A 22 10.29 -2.31 -4.99
N TYR A 23 9.31 -1.74 -4.27
CA TYR A 23 9.25 -0.28 -4.05
C TYR A 23 10.44 0.25 -3.27
N PHE A 24 10.97 -0.52 -2.31
CA PHE A 24 12.16 -0.18 -1.55
C PHE A 24 13.41 -0.19 -2.43
N LEU A 25 13.56 -1.21 -3.29
CA LEU A 25 14.69 -1.30 -4.22
C LEU A 25 14.64 -0.22 -5.31
N THR A 26 13.45 0.25 -5.69
CA THR A 26 13.26 1.33 -6.66
C THR A 26 12.97 2.69 -6.02
N LEU A 27 13.25 2.85 -4.73
CA LEU A 27 12.92 4.06 -3.99
C LEU A 27 13.73 5.26 -4.50
N SER A 28 13.06 6.37 -4.82
CA SER A 28 13.76 7.60 -5.19
C SER A 28 14.54 8.16 -4.00
N PRO A 29 15.84 8.48 -4.13
CA PRO A 29 16.61 9.06 -3.03
C PRO A 29 16.34 10.56 -2.81
N SER A 30 15.61 11.19 -3.74
CA SER A 30 15.38 12.63 -3.78
C SER A 30 13.94 12.95 -4.18
N ILE A 31 13.67 14.24 -4.41
CA ILE A 31 12.39 14.78 -4.85
C ILE A 31 11.97 14.07 -6.14
N GLY A 32 10.80 13.45 -6.11
CA GLY A 32 10.17 12.84 -7.28
C GLY A 32 9.32 13.83 -8.06
N PHE A 33 8.34 13.31 -8.80
CA PHE A 33 7.39 14.12 -9.56
C PHE A 33 6.24 14.66 -8.69
N ILE A 34 5.51 15.62 -9.26
CA ILE A 34 4.25 16.16 -8.74
C ILE A 34 4.43 16.71 -7.32
N ASP A 35 3.64 16.26 -6.34
CA ASP A 35 3.50 16.91 -5.04
C ASP A 35 4.47 16.37 -3.98
N ASN A 36 5.42 15.51 -4.35
CA ASN A 36 6.30 14.86 -3.38
C ASN A 36 7.10 15.87 -2.53
N GLY A 37 7.67 16.89 -3.17
CA GLY A 37 8.40 17.96 -2.47
C GLY A 37 7.49 18.82 -1.58
N GLU A 38 6.28 19.13 -2.06
CA GLU A 38 5.26 19.86 -1.29
C GLU A 38 4.86 19.06 -0.04
N LEU A 39 4.46 17.80 -0.22
CA LEU A 39 4.02 16.91 0.86
C LEU A 39 5.13 16.65 1.88
N ALA A 40 6.38 16.55 1.46
CA ALA A 40 7.52 16.43 2.38
C ALA A 40 7.74 17.71 3.21
N THR A 41 7.54 18.88 2.59
CA THR A 41 7.63 20.18 3.28
C THR A 41 6.47 20.38 4.26
N VAL A 42 5.27 19.98 3.84
CA VAL A 42 4.07 20.00 4.68
C VAL A 42 4.26 19.08 5.90
N ALA A 43 4.77 17.86 5.68
CA ALA A 43 5.06 16.91 6.75
C ALA A 43 6.13 17.41 7.73
N THR A 44 7.15 18.14 7.29
CA THR A 44 8.17 18.70 8.21
C THR A 44 7.67 19.89 9.01
N THR A 45 6.86 20.75 8.39
CA THR A 45 6.43 22.02 8.98
C THR A 45 5.06 21.96 9.67
N LEU A 46 4.36 20.82 9.60
CA LEU A 46 2.93 20.71 9.93
C LEU A 46 2.09 21.73 9.15
N GLY A 47 2.49 21.99 7.90
CA GLY A 47 1.77 22.87 6.99
C GLY A 47 0.45 22.28 6.51
N ILE A 48 -0.19 22.99 5.57
CA ILE A 48 -1.40 22.53 4.90
C ILE A 48 -1.04 22.38 3.43
N ALA A 49 -1.20 21.16 2.89
CA ALA A 49 -1.03 20.91 1.46
C ALA A 49 -2.15 21.60 0.66
N HIS A 50 -2.01 21.65 -0.66
CA HIS A 50 -3.10 22.02 -1.56
C HIS A 50 -4.42 21.28 -1.20
N PRO A 51 -5.60 21.87 -1.49
CA PRO A 51 -6.89 21.26 -1.14
C PRO A 51 -6.94 19.79 -1.60
N THR A 52 -7.17 18.81 -0.71
CA THR A 52 -7.91 18.84 0.55
C THR A 52 -7.08 18.90 1.84
N GLY A 53 -5.77 19.17 1.77
CA GLY A 53 -4.89 19.42 2.92
C GLY A 53 -4.32 18.19 3.65
N TYR A 54 -4.84 16.98 3.40
CA TYR A 54 -4.31 15.67 3.84
C TYR A 54 -3.86 15.57 5.33
N PRO A 55 -4.69 15.97 6.32
CA PRO A 55 -4.24 16.13 7.71
C PRO A 55 -3.70 14.85 8.36
N LEU A 56 -4.32 13.69 8.11
CA LEU A 56 -3.83 12.42 8.65
C LEU A 56 -2.45 12.04 8.08
N PHE A 57 -2.25 12.24 6.78
CA PHE A 57 -0.98 11.99 6.13
C PHE A 57 0.10 12.93 6.66
N THR A 58 -0.22 14.22 6.83
CA THR A 58 0.69 15.21 7.41
C THR A 58 1.14 14.83 8.82
N LEU A 59 0.22 14.40 9.69
CA LEU A 59 0.57 13.99 11.06
C LEU A 59 1.44 12.73 11.10
N ILE A 60 1.12 11.71 10.28
CA ILE A 60 1.94 10.49 10.19
C ILE A 60 3.31 10.82 9.60
N GLY A 61 3.36 11.63 8.54
CA GLY A 61 4.58 12.08 7.89
C GLY A 61 5.48 12.86 8.84
N TRP A 62 4.90 13.76 9.64
CA TRP A 62 5.63 14.50 10.67
C TRP A 62 6.28 13.55 11.67
N LEU A 63 5.53 12.59 12.24
CA LEU A 63 6.09 11.59 13.14
C LEU A 63 7.20 10.78 12.48
N PHE A 64 7.00 10.36 11.23
CA PHE A 64 7.92 9.49 10.50
C PHE A 64 9.25 10.18 10.16
N VAL A 65 9.20 11.45 9.76
CA VAL A 65 10.40 12.22 9.41
C VAL A 65 11.25 12.55 10.63
N HIS A 66 10.66 12.64 11.82
CA HIS A 66 11.36 12.86 13.08
C HIS A 66 11.96 11.59 13.69
N LEU A 67 11.73 10.42 13.09
CA LEU A 67 12.43 9.19 13.49
C LEU A 67 13.94 9.32 13.18
N PRO A 68 14.81 8.82 14.06
CA PRO A 68 16.27 8.92 13.89
C PRO A 68 16.79 7.88 12.87
N LEU A 69 16.29 7.96 11.63
CA LEU A 69 16.67 7.05 10.54
C LEU A 69 17.98 7.46 9.85
N GLY A 70 18.53 8.65 10.15
CA GLY A 70 19.80 9.12 9.58
C GLY A 70 19.75 9.52 8.10
N HIS A 71 18.56 9.54 7.48
CA HIS A 71 18.37 9.88 6.08
C HIS A 71 17.71 11.26 5.90
N ARG A 72 17.70 11.75 4.65
CA ARG A 72 17.03 13.01 4.29
C ARG A 72 15.52 12.87 4.48
N VAL A 73 14.87 13.97 4.87
CA VAL A 73 13.40 14.09 4.99
C VAL A 73 12.67 13.46 3.81
N ILE A 74 13.09 13.82 2.58
CA ILE A 74 12.45 13.34 1.35
C ILE A 74 12.56 11.82 1.19
N TRP A 75 13.68 11.23 1.62
CA TRP A 75 13.88 9.78 1.58
C TRP A 75 12.95 9.09 2.58
N ASN A 76 12.84 9.64 3.81
CA ASN A 76 11.92 9.12 4.82
C ASN A 76 10.46 9.19 4.33
N MET A 77 10.07 10.28 3.67
CA MET A 77 8.72 10.43 3.10
C MET A 77 8.47 9.45 1.95
N ASN A 78 9.45 9.23 1.07
CA ASN A 78 9.34 8.21 0.03
C ASN A 78 9.18 6.82 0.63
N LEU A 79 9.96 6.50 1.68
CA LEU A 79 9.86 5.22 2.38
C LEU A 79 8.48 5.04 3.04
N LEU A 80 7.95 6.08 3.67
CA LEU A 80 6.59 6.06 4.23
C LEU A 80 5.56 5.76 3.15
N SER A 81 5.64 6.42 2.00
CA SER A 81 4.76 6.15 0.85
C SER A 81 4.89 4.70 0.38
N ALA A 82 6.11 4.16 0.27
CA ALA A 82 6.33 2.75 -0.09
C ALA A 82 5.70 1.78 0.92
N LEU A 83 5.80 2.07 2.23
CA LEU A 83 5.16 1.27 3.29
C LEU A 83 3.64 1.32 3.19
N LEU A 84 3.04 2.51 3.03
CA LEU A 84 1.59 2.68 2.94
C LEU A 84 1.02 2.05 1.67
N CYS A 85 1.67 2.24 0.52
CA CYS A 85 1.28 1.58 -0.73
C CYS A 85 1.33 0.06 -0.59
N SER A 86 2.39 -0.48 0.00
CA SER A 86 2.51 -1.93 0.23
C SER A 86 1.48 -2.47 1.20
N ALA A 87 1.16 -1.72 2.27
CA ALA A 87 0.07 -2.09 3.18
C ALA A 87 -1.29 -2.09 2.46
N SER A 88 -1.52 -1.15 1.53
CA SER A 88 -2.75 -1.11 0.74
C SER A 88 -2.96 -2.37 -0.10
N ILE A 89 -1.88 -2.98 -0.63
CA ILE A 89 -1.92 -4.26 -1.38
C ILE A 89 -2.55 -5.37 -0.55
N TYR A 90 -2.19 -5.48 0.74
CA TYR A 90 -2.82 -6.45 1.64
C TYR A 90 -4.32 -6.21 1.80
N PHE A 91 -4.73 -4.96 2.05
CA PHE A 91 -6.14 -4.63 2.25
C PHE A 91 -6.96 -4.82 0.96
N PHE A 92 -6.45 -4.40 -0.19
CA PHE A 92 -7.10 -4.62 -1.48
C PHE A 92 -7.26 -6.11 -1.79
N TYR A 93 -6.26 -6.94 -1.46
CA TYR A 93 -6.36 -8.38 -1.68
C TYR A 93 -7.52 -8.96 -0.86
N ARG A 94 -7.67 -8.51 0.39
CA ARG A 94 -8.76 -8.93 1.27
C ARG A 94 -10.13 -8.47 0.78
N VAL A 95 -10.22 -7.24 0.27
CA VAL A 95 -11.46 -6.69 -0.31
C VAL A 95 -11.84 -7.45 -1.58
N PHE A 96 -10.89 -7.69 -2.49
CA PHE A 96 -11.12 -8.47 -3.71
C PHE A 96 -11.54 -9.90 -3.42
N LEU A 97 -10.86 -10.57 -2.47
CA LEU A 97 -11.27 -11.90 -2.02
C LEU A 97 -12.70 -11.91 -1.48
N LEU A 98 -13.06 -10.93 -0.64
CA LEU A 98 -14.39 -10.82 -0.07
C LEU A 98 -15.43 -10.64 -1.19
N PHE A 99 -15.19 -9.71 -2.11
CA PHE A 99 -16.07 -9.41 -3.22
C PHE A 99 -16.28 -10.63 -4.13
N LEU A 100 -15.20 -11.25 -4.59
CA LEU A 100 -15.25 -12.44 -5.45
C LEU A 100 -15.97 -13.62 -4.77
N SER A 101 -15.73 -13.81 -3.47
CA SER A 101 -16.36 -14.87 -2.69
C SER A 101 -17.87 -14.69 -2.52
N ASN A 102 -18.36 -13.44 -2.53
CA ASN A 102 -19.78 -13.12 -2.42
C ASN A 102 -20.49 -13.14 -3.79
N ALA A 103 -19.77 -12.81 -4.87
CA ALA A 103 -20.39 -12.61 -6.18
C ALA A 103 -20.65 -13.88 -7.00
N SER A 104 -20.08 -15.03 -6.64
CA SER A 104 -19.96 -16.15 -7.61
C SER A 104 -20.55 -17.51 -7.18
N PRO A 105 -21.23 -18.21 -8.12
CA PRO A 105 -22.02 -19.43 -7.84
C PRO A 105 -21.22 -20.75 -7.89
N LEU A 106 -19.88 -20.71 -7.96
CA LEU A 106 -19.01 -21.87 -8.21
C LEU A 106 -19.15 -23.04 -7.18
N ARG A 107 -18.63 -24.24 -7.49
CA ARG A 107 -18.62 -25.40 -6.57
C ARG A 107 -17.54 -25.26 -5.49
N ALA A 108 -17.80 -25.75 -4.26
CA ALA A 108 -17.04 -25.42 -3.04
C ALA A 108 -15.51 -25.68 -3.08
N GLY A 109 -15.03 -26.65 -3.87
CA GLY A 109 -13.60 -27.00 -3.98
C GLY A 109 -12.81 -26.11 -4.94
N GLU A 110 -13.31 -25.90 -6.16
CA GLU A 110 -12.68 -25.05 -7.19
C GLU A 110 -12.77 -23.55 -6.86
N LYS A 111 -13.79 -23.17 -6.06
CA LYS A 111 -14.01 -21.81 -5.56
C LYS A 111 -12.76 -21.15 -4.98
N ARG A 112 -12.06 -21.85 -4.09
CA ARG A 112 -11.05 -21.21 -3.23
C ARG A 112 -9.78 -20.81 -3.97
N SER A 113 -9.20 -21.71 -4.75
CA SER A 113 -7.98 -21.42 -5.51
C SER A 113 -8.25 -20.38 -6.59
N PHE A 114 -9.40 -20.47 -7.26
CA PHE A 114 -9.80 -19.48 -8.26
C PHE A 114 -9.88 -18.06 -7.68
N TYR A 115 -10.57 -17.86 -6.55
CA TYR A 115 -10.65 -16.52 -5.94
C TYR A 115 -9.31 -15.97 -5.49
N ARG A 116 -8.43 -16.83 -4.95
CA ARG A 116 -7.08 -16.42 -4.54
C ARG A 116 -6.26 -15.93 -5.71
N ILE A 117 -6.25 -16.70 -6.80
CA ILE A 117 -5.51 -16.33 -8.01
C ILE A 117 -6.11 -15.06 -8.60
N ALA A 118 -7.43 -14.98 -8.76
CA ALA A 118 -8.09 -13.81 -9.32
C ALA A 118 -7.84 -12.54 -8.47
N ALA A 119 -7.96 -12.64 -7.14
CA ALA A 119 -7.68 -11.52 -6.25
C ALA A 119 -6.19 -11.12 -6.26
N ALA A 120 -5.28 -12.09 -6.26
CA ALA A 120 -3.84 -11.84 -6.31
C ALA A 120 -3.44 -11.14 -7.62
N THR A 121 -3.93 -11.64 -8.76
CA THR A 121 -3.67 -11.01 -10.07
C THR A 121 -4.24 -9.59 -10.12
N GLY A 122 -5.47 -9.38 -9.65
CA GLY A 122 -6.08 -8.04 -9.64
C GLY A 122 -5.28 -7.04 -8.80
N VAL A 123 -4.77 -7.46 -7.65
CA VAL A 123 -3.96 -6.61 -6.78
C VAL A 123 -2.55 -6.40 -7.29
N LEU A 124 -1.92 -7.40 -7.91
CA LEU A 124 -0.60 -7.23 -8.53
C LEU A 124 -0.67 -6.29 -9.74
N SER A 125 -1.75 -6.33 -10.52
CA SER A 125 -2.00 -5.35 -11.58
C SER A 125 -2.12 -3.92 -11.03
N LEU A 126 -2.75 -3.74 -9.87
CA LEU A 126 -2.79 -2.45 -9.17
C LEU A 126 -1.40 -2.03 -8.68
N ALA A 127 -0.66 -2.94 -8.03
CA ALA A 127 0.65 -2.67 -7.47
C ALA A 127 1.67 -2.19 -8.51
N PHE A 128 1.58 -2.69 -9.74
CA PHE A 128 2.50 -2.35 -10.83
C PHE A 128 1.84 -1.54 -11.94
N SER A 129 0.69 -0.92 -11.64
CA SER A 129 0.08 0.04 -12.55
C SER A 129 0.95 1.30 -12.64
N ARG A 130 0.86 2.00 -13.78
CA ARG A 130 1.54 3.30 -14.00
C ARG A 130 0.73 4.51 -13.53
N THR A 131 -0.46 4.26 -13.01
CA THR A 131 -1.47 5.24 -12.59
C THR A 131 -1.34 5.55 -11.11
#